data_AF-A0AAV0RGD6-F1
#
_entry.id   AF-A0AAV0RGD6-F1
#
_cell.length_a   1.000
_cell.length_b   1.000
_cell.length_c   1.000
_cell.angle_alpha   90.00
_cell.angle_beta   90.00
_cell.angle_gamma   90.00
#
_symmetry.space_group_name_H-M   'P 1'
#
loop_
_entity.id
_entity.type
_entity.pdbx_description
1 polymer ?
#
loop_
_entity_poly.entity_id
_entity_poly.type
_entity_poly.pdbx_seq_one_letter_code
_entity_poly.pdbx_strand_id
1 'polypeptide(L)'
;MWESLLSDCQIVLVPKQNDQIVGTMLMTKDLKVGVEVEKDEEGWVSKEKLSEAIEMVMDEGSEIGRVVRENHLKLREVLGDGNLQERYLDGFVCQLYDLLEKC
;
A
#
# COMPACT_ATOMS: atom_id res chain seq x y z
N MET A 1 -5.51 3.84 2.59
CA MET A 1 -4.57 2.89 1.96
C MET A 1 -4.76 2.88 0.45
N TRP A 2 -5.94 2.54 -0.09
CA TRP A 2 -6.15 2.55 -1.54
C TRP A 2 -5.94 3.93 -2.18
N GLU A 3 -6.47 4.99 -1.58
CA GLU A 3 -6.29 6.37 -2.06
C GLU A 3 -4.81 6.76 -2.12
N SER A 4 -4.01 6.38 -1.12
CA SER A 4 -2.58 6.66 -1.15
C SER A 4 -1.89 5.93 -2.29
N LEU A 5 -2.24 4.65 -2.52
CA LEU A 5 -1.71 3.82 -3.61
C LEU A 5 -2.03 4.33 -5.03
N LEU A 6 -3.13 5.07 -5.17
CA LEU A 6 -3.56 5.67 -6.45
C LEU A 6 -3.06 7.11 -6.62
N SER A 7 -2.41 7.67 -5.60
CA SER A 7 -1.89 9.04 -5.60
C SER A 7 -0.38 9.08 -5.87
N ASP A 8 0.21 10.27 -5.86
CA ASP A 8 1.66 10.46 -6.00
C ASP A 8 2.37 10.72 -4.66
N CYS A 9 1.77 10.29 -3.55
CA CYS A 9 2.31 10.56 -2.22
C CYS A 9 3.38 9.58 -1.78
N GLN A 10 4.10 9.93 -0.72
CA GLN A 10 4.96 9.02 0.04
C GLN A 10 4.17 8.49 1.26
N ILE A 11 4.36 7.21 1.57
CA ILE A 11 3.52 6.51 2.55
C ILE A 11 4.33 6.17 3.79
N VAL A 12 3.89 6.71 4.92
CA VAL A 12 4.36 6.35 6.27
C VAL A 12 3.21 5.72 7.03
N LEU A 13 3.41 4.52 7.58
CA LEU A 13 2.39 3.73 8.24
C LEU A 13 2.54 3.78 9.75
N VAL A 14 1.44 4.05 10.44
CA VAL A 14 1.34 4.03 11.91
C VAL A 14 0.16 3.14 12.29
N PRO A 15 0.30 1.80 12.23
CA PRO A 15 -0.82 0.89 12.53
C PRO A 15 -1.22 1.01 14.00
N LYS A 16 -2.51 1.06 14.31
CA LYS A 16 -3.02 1.07 15.69
C LYS A 16 -3.92 -0.11 16.00
N GLN A 17 -4.71 -0.54 15.02
CA GLN A 17 -5.67 -1.63 15.16
C GLN A 17 -5.14 -2.92 14.53
N ASN A 18 -5.57 -4.08 15.03
CA ASN A 18 -5.04 -5.38 14.62
C ASN A 18 -5.14 -5.65 13.12
N ASP A 19 -6.24 -5.26 12.47
CA ASP A 19 -6.44 -5.38 11.02
C ASP A 19 -5.44 -4.52 10.22
N GLN A 20 -5.01 -3.39 10.79
CA GLN A 20 -4.00 -2.53 10.18
C GLN A 20 -2.60 -3.13 10.22
N ILE A 21 -2.31 -4.07 11.13
CA ILE A 21 -0.98 -4.72 11.24
C ILE A 21 -0.70 -5.53 9.97
N VAL A 22 -1.65 -6.37 9.55
CA VAL A 22 -1.51 -7.19 8.34
C VAL A 22 -1.39 -6.30 7.11
N GLY A 23 -2.24 -5.26 7.01
CA GLY A 23 -2.14 -4.28 5.94
C GLY A 23 -0.79 -3.57 5.92
N THR A 24 -0.22 -3.24 7.09
CA THR A 24 1.09 -2.60 7.19
C THR A 24 2.21 -3.52 6.75
N MET A 25 2.19 -4.78 7.17
CA MET A 25 3.16 -5.78 6.72
C MET A 25 3.14 -5.95 5.20
N LEU A 26 1.96 -6.03 4.59
CA LEU A 26 1.82 -6.11 3.13
C LEU A 26 2.45 -4.88 2.46
N MET A 27 2.17 -3.67 2.96
CA MET A 27 2.65 -2.42 2.37
C MET A 27 4.17 -2.23 2.51
N THR A 28 4.76 -2.62 3.64
CA THR A 28 6.18 -2.34 3.95
C THR A 28 7.12 -3.48 3.62
N LYS A 29 6.70 -4.74 3.80
CA LYS A 29 7.57 -5.91 3.61
C LYS A 29 7.45 -6.50 2.22
N ASP A 30 6.23 -6.71 1.75
CA ASP A 30 5.96 -7.41 0.50
C ASP A 30 5.97 -6.44 -0.69
N LEU A 31 5.11 -5.42 -0.64
CA LEU A 31 4.98 -4.43 -1.72
C LEU A 31 6.07 -3.37 -1.67
N LYS A 32 6.61 -3.09 -0.47
CA LYS A 32 7.67 -2.10 -0.23
C LYS A 32 7.34 -0.75 -0.86
N VAL A 33 6.15 -0.23 -0.58
CA VAL A 33 5.63 1.05 -1.10
C VAL A 33 5.58 2.16 -0.04
N GLY A 34 6.03 1.84 1.18
CA GLY A 34 6.12 2.77 2.29
C GLY A 34 6.93 2.19 3.44
N VAL A 35 7.06 2.95 4.52
CA VAL A 35 7.76 2.54 5.74
C VAL A 35 6.83 2.54 6.94
N GLU A 36 7.08 1.65 7.90
CA GLU A 36 6.38 1.63 9.19
C GLU A 36 7.17 2.45 10.20
N VAL A 37 6.48 3.25 11.01
CA VAL A 37 7.11 3.99 12.11
C VAL A 37 7.40 3.04 13.26
N GLU A 38 8.66 3.04 13.71
CA GLU A 38 9.08 2.29 14.89
C GLU A 38 8.39 2.81 16.14
N LYS A 39 8.00 1.89 17.01
CA LYS A 39 7.32 2.16 18.29
C LYS A 39 8.17 1.66 19.45
N ASP A 40 7.98 2.27 20.61
CA ASP A 40 8.55 1.75 21.85
C ASP A 40 7.85 0.48 22.34
N GLU A 41 8.32 -0.06 23.46
CA GLU A 41 7.81 -1.30 24.07
C GLU A 41 6.34 -1.17 24.48
N GLU A 42 5.89 0.04 24.81
CA GLU A 42 4.52 0.39 25.16
C GLU A 42 3.65 0.68 23.92
N GLY A 43 4.23 0.71 22.73
CA GLY A 43 3.54 0.92 21.45
C GLY A 43 3.30 2.39 21.08
N TRP A 44 3.96 3.34 21.76
CA TRP A 44 3.89 4.76 21.43
C TRP A 44 4.86 5.12 20.30
N VAL A 45 4.46 6.15 19.56
CA VAL A 45 5.28 6.77 18.52
C VAL A 45 5.83 8.08 19.05
N SER A 46 7.15 8.22 19.09
CA SER A 46 7.81 9.49 19.40
C SER A 46 7.83 10.41 18.18
N LYS A 47 7.99 11.71 18.43
CA LYS A 47 8.16 12.71 17.37
C LYS A 47 9.41 12.41 16.54
N GLU A 48 10.47 11.97 17.18
CA GLU A 48 11.77 11.69 16.58
C GLU A 48 11.65 10.51 15.60
N LYS A 49 11.00 9.42 16.01
CA LYS A 49 10.80 8.24 15.15
C LYS A 49 9.87 8.51 13.98
N LEU A 50 8.83 9.30 14.20
CA LEU A 50 7.98 9.76 13.10
C LEU A 50 8.75 10.64 12.11
N SER A 51 9.58 11.57 12.61
CA SER A 51 10.40 12.44 11.77
C SER A 51 11.40 11.65 10.94
N GLU A 52 12.08 10.67 11.54
CA GLU A 52 13.01 9.76 10.88
C GLU A 52 12.32 8.99 9.74
N ALA A 53 11.12 8.46 9.99
CA ALA A 53 10.34 7.75 8.97
C ALA A 53 9.91 8.64 7.80
N ILE A 54 9.52 9.90 8.08
CA ILE A 54 9.19 10.87 7.04
C ILE A 54 10.44 11.21 6.22
N GLU A 55 11.57 11.49 6.87
CA GLU A 55 12.84 11.79 6.19
C GLU A 55 13.28 10.63 5.29
N MET A 56 13.17 9.38 5.76
CA MET A 56 13.50 8.19 4.98
C MET A 56 12.75 8.11 3.64
N VAL A 57 11.47 8.50 3.58
CA VAL A 57 10.68 8.43 2.34
C VAL A 57 10.74 9.69 1.49
N MET A 58 11.05 10.84 2.11
CA MET A 58 11.09 12.14 1.43
C MET A 58 12.47 12.50 0.89
N ASP A 59 13.56 12.06 1.52
CA ASP A 59 14.91 12.36 1.06
C ASP A 59 15.18 11.73 -0.32
N GLU A 60 15.76 12.54 -1.22
CA GLU A 60 16.14 12.10 -2.56
C GLU A 60 17.41 11.24 -2.54
N GLY A 61 18.28 11.46 -1.54
CA GLY A 61 19.48 10.63 -1.31
C GLY A 61 19.20 9.29 -0.63
N SER A 62 17.99 9.10 -0.09
CA SER A 62 17.59 7.88 0.61
C SER A 62 17.36 6.73 -0.37
N GLU A 63 18.16 5.67 -0.23
CA GLU A 63 17.99 4.43 -1.00
C GLU A 63 16.63 3.76 -0.70
N ILE A 64 16.18 3.81 0.56
CA ILE A 64 14.83 3.33 0.92
C ILE A 64 13.77 4.17 0.21
N GLY A 65 13.91 5.51 0.26
CA GLY A 65 13.04 6.44 -0.43
C GLY A 65 12.93 6.15 -1.92
N ARG A 66 14.06 5.90 -2.58
CA ARG A 66 14.11 5.52 -4.00
C ARG A 66 13.31 4.23 -4.26
N VAL A 67 13.56 3.18 -3.49
CA VAL A 67 12.89 1.89 -3.65
C VAL A 67 11.37 2.02 -3.44
N VAL A 68 10.93 2.71 -2.39
CA VAL A 68 9.49 2.82 -2.12
C VAL A 68 8.76 3.66 -3.16
N ARG A 69 9.39 4.72 -3.69
CA ARG A 69 8.83 5.53 -4.78
C ARG A 69 8.72 4.75 -6.08
N GLU A 70 9.76 4.00 -6.46
CA GLU A 70 9.75 3.17 -7.67
C GLU A 70 8.68 2.07 -7.61
N ASN A 71 8.55 1.41 -6.46
CA ASN A 71 7.52 0.37 -6.28
C ASN A 71 6.12 0.98 -6.25
N HIS A 72 5.96 2.11 -5.58
CA HIS A 72 4.67 2.80 -5.50
C HIS A 72 4.19 3.23 -6.90
N LEU A 73 5.09 3.77 -7.73
CA LEU A 73 4.78 4.13 -9.11
C LEU A 73 4.31 2.92 -9.93
N LYS A 74 5.06 1.81 -9.90
CA LYS A 74 4.69 0.57 -10.60
C LYS A 74 3.34 0.04 -10.14
N LEU A 75 3.11 0.03 -8.83
CA LEU A 75 1.86 -0.46 -8.26
C LEU A 75 0.69 0.45 -8.64
N ARG A 76 0.89 1.77 -8.66
CA ARG A 76 -0.11 2.73 -9.12
C ARG A 76 -0.50 2.51 -10.57
N GLU A 77 0.46 2.23 -11.45
CA GLU A 77 0.18 1.94 -12.86
C GLU A 77 -0.68 0.68 -13.01
N VAL A 78 -0.36 -0.39 -12.27
CA VAL A 78 -1.14 -1.64 -12.30
C VAL A 78 -2.54 -1.44 -11.70
N LEU A 79 -2.62 -0.81 -10.53
CA LEU A 79 -3.89 -0.56 -9.84
C LEU A 79 -4.75 0.46 -10.58
N GLY A 80 -4.15 1.40 -11.30
CA GLY A 80 -4.83 2.43 -12.08
C GLY A 80 -5.26 1.98 -13.48
N ASP A 81 -4.90 0.76 -13.91
CA ASP A 81 -5.31 0.23 -15.21
C ASP A 81 -6.81 -0.12 -15.21
N GLY A 82 -7.63 0.82 -15.69
CA GLY A 82 -9.07 0.66 -15.79
C GLY A 82 -9.49 -0.51 -16.69
N ASN A 83 -8.72 -0.83 -17.75
CA ASN A 83 -9.03 -1.96 -18.61
C ASN A 83 -8.80 -3.29 -17.89
N LEU A 84 -7.75 -3.37 -17.06
CA LEU A 84 -7.50 -4.55 -16.24
C LEU A 84 -8.63 -4.75 -15.23
N GLN A 85 -9.06 -3.68 -14.55
CA GLN A 85 -10.18 -3.72 -13.60
C GLN A 85 -11.48 -4.17 -14.26
N GLU A 86 -11.84 -3.58 -15.40
CA GLU A 86 -13.04 -3.92 -16.16
C GLU A 86 -13.04 -5.39 -16.56
N ARG A 87 -11.92 -5.91 -17.08
CA ARG A 87 -11.79 -7.34 -17.43
C ARG A 87 -12.01 -8.29 -16.25
N TYR A 88 -11.52 -7.94 -15.06
CA TYR A 88 -11.75 -8.77 -13.86
C TYR A 88 -13.21 -8.71 -13.42
N LEU A 89 -13.83 -7.53 -13.46
CA LEU A 89 -15.23 -7.35 -13.09
C LEU A 89 -16.16 -8.08 -14.07
N ASP A 90 -15.95 -7.91 -15.37
CA ASP A 90 -16.72 -8.59 -16.41
C ASP A 90 -16.60 -10.11 -16.28
N GLY A 91 -15.37 -10.62 -16.10
CA GLY A 91 -15.14 -12.04 -15.90
C GLY A 91 -15.86 -12.59 -14.67
N PHE A 92 -15.86 -11.84 -13.56
CA PHE A 92 -16.61 -12.20 -12.36
C PHE A 92 -18.12 -12.20 -12.60
N VAL A 93 -18.66 -11.19 -13.27
CA VAL A 93 -20.09 -11.09 -13.61
C VAL A 93 -20.52 -12.25 -14.52
N CYS A 94 -19.74 -12.59 -15.55
CA CYS A 94 -19.99 -13.75 -16.40
C CYS A 94 -20.07 -15.05 -15.58
N GLN A 95 -19.12 -15.27 -14.65
CA GLN A 95 -19.14 -16.46 -13.79
C GLN A 95 -20.38 -16.53 -12.89
N LEU A 96 -20.91 -15.39 -12.45
CA LEU A 96 -22.16 -15.36 -11.70
C LEU A 96 -23.36 -15.75 -12.58
N TYR A 97 -23.42 -15.29 -13.83
CA TYR A 97 -24.46 -15.70 -14.77
C TYR A 97 -24.40 -17.20 -15.09
N ASP A 98 -23.20 -17.75 -15.32
CA ASP A 98 -23.01 -19.19 -15.57
C ASP A 98 -23.50 -20.08 -14.41
N LEU A 99 -23.45 -19.58 -13.16
CA LEU A 99 -23.99 -20.28 -12.00
C LEU A 99 -25.53 -20.29 -11.98
N LEU A 100 -26.16 -19.26 -12.54
CA LEU A 100 -27.62 -19.14 -12.62
C LEU A 100 -28.22 -19.87 -13.82
N GLU A 101 -27.49 -19.98 -14.94
CA GLU A 101 -27.94 -20.68 -16.15
C GLU A 101 -27.86 -22.22 -16.04
N LYS A 102 -27.45 -22.76 -14.89
CA LYS A 102 -27.60 -24.19 -14.57
C LYS A 102 -29.05 -24.51 -14.13
N CYS A 103 -29.94 -24.67 -15.09
CA CYS A 103 -31.19 -25.44 -14.96
C CYS A 103 -31.46 -26.26 -16.22
#